data_AF-P59848-F1
#
_entry.id   AF-P59848-F1
#
_cell.length_a   1.000
_cell.length_b   1.000
_cell.length_c   1.000
_cell.angle_alpha   90.00
_cell.angle_beta   90.00
_cell.angle_gamma   90.00
#
_symmetry.space_group_name_H-M   'P 1'
#
loop_
_entity.id
_entity.type
_entity.pdbx_description
1 polymer ?
#
loop_
_entity_poly.entity_id
_entity_poly.type
_entity_poly.pdbx_seq_one_letter_code
_entity_poly.pdbx_strand_id
1 'polypeptide(L)' 'HFIDVKCTTSKECWPPCKAATGKAAGKCMNKKCKCQ' A
#
# COMPACT_ATOMS: atom_id res chain seq x y z
N HIS A 1 -5.82 0.91 6.20
CA HIS A 1 -6.67 1.87 5.44
C HIS A 1 -6.23 1.92 3.98
N PHE A 2 -7.04 2.45 3.07
CA PHE A 2 -6.60 2.66 1.70
C PHE A 2 -5.80 3.97 1.59
N ILE A 3 -4.74 3.94 0.79
CA ILE A 3 -4.03 5.13 0.33
C ILE A 3 -4.27 5.28 -1.17
N ASP A 4 -4.29 6.52 -1.67
CA ASP A 4 -4.51 6.79 -3.10
C ASP A 4 -3.22 6.57 -3.92
N VAL A 5 -2.63 5.40 -3.77
CA VAL A 5 -1.48 4.94 -4.54
C VAL A 5 -1.95 3.79 -5.42
N LYS A 6 -1.75 3.96 -6.73
CA LYS A 6 -2.00 2.91 -7.69
C LYS A 6 -0.95 1.81 -7.55
N CYS A 7 -1.40 0.58 -7.67
CA CYS A 7 -0.52 -0.58 -7.60
C CYS A 7 -0.97 -1.63 -8.61
N THR A 8 -0.02 -2.46 -9.03
CA THR A 8 -0.27 -3.68 -9.80
C THR A 8 0.03 -4.92 -8.96
N THR A 9 0.93 -4.78 -7.99
CA THR A 9 1.37 -5.82 -7.07
C THR A 9 1.41 -5.30 -5.63
N SER A 10 1.28 -6.20 -4.65
CA SER A 10 1.27 -5.82 -3.23
C SER A 10 2.60 -5.23 -2.74
N LYS A 11 3.73 -5.59 -3.36
CA LYS A 11 5.05 -5.08 -2.98
C LYS A 11 5.22 -3.59 -3.26
N GLU A 12 4.56 -3.06 -4.30
CA GLU A 12 4.54 -1.63 -4.61
C GLU A 12 3.91 -0.81 -3.48
N CYS A 13 3.03 -1.42 -2.67
CA CYS A 13 2.40 -0.75 -1.55
C CYS A 13 3.27 -0.64 -0.30
N TRP A 14 4.33 -1.44 -0.18
CA TRP A 14 5.17 -1.44 1.02
C TRP A 14 5.90 -0.11 1.28
N PRO A 15 6.58 0.51 0.30
CA PRO A 15 7.17 1.83 0.49
C PRO A 15 6.16 2.92 0.88
N PRO A 16 5.02 3.10 0.16
CA PRO A 16 4.06 4.14 0.50
C PRO A 16 3.29 3.84 1.78
N CYS A 17 3.00 2.57 2.11
CA CYS A 17 2.45 2.22 3.41
C CYS A 17 3.44 2.49 4.54
N LYS A 18 4.73 2.21 4.35
CA LYS A 18 5.76 2.57 5.34
C LYS A 18 5.81 4.08 5.58
N ALA A 19 5.69 4.89 4.53
CA ALA A 19 5.65 6.34 4.65
C ALA A 19 4.38 6.85 5.36
N ALA A 20 3.22 6.23 5.09
CA ALA A 20 1.95 6.65 5.66
C ALA A 20 1.70 6.13 7.09
N THR A 21 2.19 4.93 7.43
CA THR A 21 1.84 4.22 8.68
C THR A 21 3.04 3.84 9.54
N GLY A 22 4.25 4.03 9.03
CA GLY A 22 5.47 3.48 9.63
C GLY A 22 5.68 1.99 9.38
N LYS A 23 4.70 1.28 8.80
CA LYS A 23 4.76 -0.17 8.55
C LYS A 23 4.87 -0.46 7.06
N ALA A 24 5.89 -1.23 6.69
CA ALA A 24 6.07 -1.76 5.33
C ALA A 24 5.13 -2.95 5.05
N ALA A 25 3.84 -2.79 5.36
CA ALA A 25 2.83 -3.81 5.22
C ALA A 25 1.62 -3.23 4.46
N GLY A 26 1.39 -3.77 3.27
CA GLY A 26 0.28 -3.36 2.42
C GLY A 26 -0.06 -4.43 1.40
N LYS A 27 -1.32 -4.44 0.97
CA LYS A 27 -1.81 -5.29 -0.11
C LYS A 27 -2.35 -4.43 -1.23
N CYS A 28 -2.11 -4.85 -2.47
CA CYS A 28 -2.77 -4.22 -3.60
C CYS A 28 -4.16 -4.82 -3.76
N MET A 29 -5.20 -3.98 -3.71
CA MET A 29 -6.60 -4.37 -3.84
C MET A 29 -7.30 -3.38 -4.78
N ASN A 30 -7.90 -3.90 -5.85
CA ASN A 30 -8.57 -3.08 -6.87
C ASN A 30 -7.69 -1.93 -7.41
N LYS A 31 -6.42 -2.24 -7.71
CA LYS A 31 -5.39 -1.28 -8.14
C LYS A 31 -5.10 -0.16 -7.14
N LYS A 32 -5.50 -0.28 -5.88
CA LYS A 32 -5.18 0.66 -4.80
C LYS A 32 -4.45 -0.05 -3.65
N CYS A 33 -3.57 0.67 -2.99
CA CYS A 33 -2.86 0.15 -1.83
C CYS A 33 -3.72 0.21 -0.56
N LYS A 34 -3.94 -0.97 0.05
CA LYS A 34 -4.53 -1.11 1.38
C LYS A 34 -3.42 -1.40 2.39
N CYS A 35 -3.04 -0.40 3.17
CA CYS A 35 -2.06 -0.53 4.25
C CYS A 35 -2.68 -1.24 5.45
N GLN A 36 -1.87 -2.08 6.11
CA GLN A 36 -2.23 -2.78 7.34
C GLN A 36 -1.82 -1.99 8.58
#